data_AF-A0A8S3H1D3-F1
#
_entry.id   AF-A0A8S3H1D3-F1
#
_cell.length_a   1.000
_cell.length_b   1.000
_cell.length_c   1.000
_cell.angle_alpha   90.00
_cell.angle_beta   90.00
_cell.angle_gamma   90.00
#
_symmetry.space_group_name_H-M   'P 1'
#
loop_
_entity.id
_entity.type
_entity.pdbx_description
1 polymer ?
#
loop_
_entity_poly.entity_id
_entity_poly.type
_entity_poly.pdbx_seq_one_letter_code
_entity_poly.pdbx_strand_id
1 'polypeptide(L)'
;KVDLSVKELAWESERCNIALRKLEQWFVDPVVQDVVSVKSFDGQWEVSAFRTIELPKDFYEMQEEIERQKTALMDKGKRKETADVSDERAGENREARSTDTKSSTTKLKGAKAMRVERLLRKMEERAKRRQKRKEEWAILYQKKKPEGFDDPTEVDSIRYARDNMGNYFLKSAADFVVPLEQRLTVLRALDRIMKLRYTTYTYKREFNKRVLDLIQRKRTLAEQINNELKRLKNLGQNQSNHQELFNIPLLPPVKDGDEG
;
A
#
# COMPACT_ATOMS: atom_id res chain seq x y z
N LYS A 1 -39.11 23.50 -58.57
CA LYS A 1 -39.53 22.40 -57.64
C LYS A 1 -38.31 21.61 -57.15
N VAL A 2 -37.38 21.22 -58.02
CA VAL A 2 -36.16 20.48 -57.64
C VAL A 2 -35.31 21.23 -56.59
N ASP A 3 -35.12 22.54 -56.73
CA ASP A 3 -34.29 23.33 -55.78
C ASP A 3 -34.86 23.39 -54.36
N LEU A 4 -36.18 23.34 -54.19
CA LEU A 4 -36.82 23.37 -52.87
C LEU A 4 -36.57 22.05 -52.14
N SER A 5 -36.73 20.93 -52.85
CA SER A 5 -36.46 19.59 -52.34
C SER A 5 -34.99 19.39 -51.98
N VAL A 6 -34.05 19.94 -52.78
CA VAL A 6 -32.62 19.91 -52.45
C VAL A 6 -32.34 20.69 -51.17
N LYS A 7 -32.99 21.84 -50.97
CA LYS A 7 -32.84 22.66 -49.77
C LYS A 7 -33.42 21.99 -48.52
N GLU A 8 -34.58 21.34 -48.64
CA GLU A 8 -35.18 20.56 -47.57
C GLU A 8 -34.30 19.38 -47.17
N LEU A 9 -33.78 18.64 -48.16
CA LEU A 9 -32.91 17.48 -47.93
C LEU A 9 -31.56 17.89 -47.30
N ALA A 10 -31.01 19.04 -47.71
CA ALA A 10 -29.82 19.62 -47.09
C ALA A 10 -30.07 20.08 -45.65
N TRP A 11 -31.28 20.59 -45.34
CA TRP A 11 -31.63 20.96 -43.96
C TRP A 11 -31.80 19.71 -43.09
N GLU A 12 -32.46 18.67 -43.59
CA GLU A 12 -32.63 17.42 -42.86
C GLU A 12 -31.30 16.71 -42.60
N SER A 13 -30.39 16.70 -43.58
CA SER A 13 -29.05 16.12 -43.39
C SER A 13 -28.26 16.86 -42.33
N GLU A 14 -28.27 18.20 -42.35
CA GLU A 14 -27.58 19.01 -41.34
C GLU A 14 -28.19 18.81 -39.94
N ARG A 15 -29.51 18.72 -39.84
CA ARG A 15 -30.20 18.42 -38.57
C ARG A 15 -29.78 17.06 -38.03
N CYS A 16 -29.76 16.03 -38.88
CA CYS A 16 -29.33 14.68 -38.51
C CYS A 16 -27.86 14.65 -38.10
N ASN A 17 -26.98 15.35 -38.83
CA ASN A 17 -25.55 15.47 -38.49
C ASN A 17 -25.34 16.15 -37.13
N ILE A 18 -26.07 17.22 -36.85
CA ILE A 18 -25.99 17.90 -35.55
C ILE A 18 -26.48 16.96 -34.43
N ALA A 19 -27.57 16.22 -34.65
CA ALA A 19 -28.09 15.28 -33.67
C ALA A 19 -27.10 14.13 -33.41
N LEU A 20 -26.52 13.57 -34.47
CA LEU A 20 -25.49 12.52 -34.39
C LEU A 20 -24.27 13.02 -33.63
N ARG A 21 -23.76 14.21 -33.95
CA ARG A 21 -22.62 14.80 -33.23
C ARG A 21 -22.91 15.01 -31.74
N LYS A 22 -24.13 15.41 -31.39
CA LYS A 22 -24.53 15.53 -29.97
C LYS A 22 -24.54 14.17 -29.27
N LEU A 23 -24.98 13.12 -29.95
CA LEU A 23 -24.95 11.76 -29.41
C LEU A 23 -23.51 11.27 -29.24
N GLU A 24 -22.65 11.48 -30.23
CA GLU A 24 -21.22 11.13 -30.15
C GLU A 24 -20.53 11.83 -28.97
N GLN A 25 -20.73 13.15 -28.85
CA GLN A 25 -20.16 13.95 -27.75
C GLN A 25 -20.61 13.48 -26.36
N TRP A 26 -21.82 12.95 -26.24
CA TRP A 26 -22.36 12.56 -24.94
C TRP A 26 -22.10 11.09 -24.60
N PHE A 27 -22.11 10.20 -25.60
CA PHE A 27 -22.07 8.75 -25.38
C PHE A 27 -20.77 8.07 -25.83
N VAL A 28 -20.02 8.67 -26.77
CA VAL A 28 -18.85 8.06 -27.39
C VAL A 28 -17.57 8.76 -26.94
N ASP A 29 -17.48 10.08 -27.13
CA ASP A 29 -16.28 10.87 -26.81
C ASP A 29 -15.77 10.71 -25.37
N PRO A 30 -16.64 10.62 -24.34
CA PRO A 30 -16.19 10.44 -22.96
C PRO A 30 -15.64 9.04 -22.66
N VAL A 31 -15.86 8.05 -23.53
CA VAL A 31 -15.53 6.65 -23.28
C VAL A 31 -14.06 6.41 -23.62
N VAL A 32 -13.26 6.14 -22.60
CA VAL A 32 -11.81 5.86 -22.76
C VAL A 32 -11.59 4.42 -23.19
N GLN A 33 -12.35 3.49 -22.61
CA GLN A 33 -12.26 2.06 -22.89
C GLN A 33 -13.64 1.44 -22.87
N ASP A 34 -13.96 0.68 -23.92
CA ASP A 34 -15.19 -0.11 -23.96
C ASP A 34 -15.00 -1.50 -23.31
N VAL A 35 -16.10 -2.23 -23.18
CA VAL A 35 -16.09 -3.61 -22.71
C VAL A 35 -15.39 -4.48 -23.75
N VAL A 36 -14.30 -5.13 -23.34
CA VAL A 36 -13.59 -6.13 -24.15
C VAL A 36 -13.43 -7.37 -23.32
N SER A 37 -13.74 -8.54 -23.88
CA SER A 37 -13.58 -9.82 -23.18
C SER A 37 -12.52 -10.71 -23.81
N VAL A 38 -11.90 -11.54 -22.98
CA VAL A 38 -10.92 -12.54 -23.40
C VAL A 38 -11.28 -13.89 -22.79
N LYS A 39 -11.41 -14.88 -23.66
CA LYS A 39 -11.65 -16.28 -23.28
C LYS A 39 -10.34 -17.06 -23.20
N SER A 40 -10.30 -18.13 -22.41
CA SER A 40 -9.20 -19.10 -22.45
C SER A 40 -9.14 -19.83 -23.80
N PHE A 41 -8.07 -20.59 -24.06
CA PHE A 41 -7.98 -21.41 -25.28
C PHE A 41 -9.03 -22.52 -25.30
N ASP A 42 -9.32 -23.11 -24.14
CA ASP A 42 -10.35 -24.15 -23.98
C ASP A 42 -11.76 -23.57 -23.79
N GLY A 43 -11.91 -22.24 -23.75
CA GLY A 43 -13.19 -21.54 -23.62
C GLY A 43 -13.86 -21.58 -22.24
N GLN A 44 -13.29 -22.29 -21.26
CA GLN A 44 -13.89 -22.45 -19.92
C GLN A 44 -13.92 -21.17 -19.08
N TRP A 45 -12.95 -20.27 -19.28
CA TRP A 45 -12.78 -19.07 -18.47
C TRP A 45 -12.88 -17.83 -19.35
N GLU A 46 -13.60 -16.82 -18.88
CA GLU A 46 -13.74 -15.53 -19.54
C GLU A 46 -13.49 -14.40 -18.56
N VAL A 47 -12.71 -13.41 -19.00
CA VAL A 47 -12.47 -12.18 -18.25
C VAL A 47 -12.89 -11.01 -19.12
N SER A 48 -13.72 -10.12 -18.57
CA SER A 48 -14.22 -8.94 -19.26
C SER A 48 -13.69 -7.66 -18.61
N ALA A 49 -13.25 -6.71 -19.43
CA ALA A 49 -12.87 -5.37 -19.01
C ALA A 49 -14.11 -4.52 -18.66
N PHE A 50 -13.89 -3.46 -17.88
CA PHE A 50 -14.93 -2.51 -17.49
C PHE A 50 -15.05 -1.38 -18.52
N ARG A 51 -16.26 -1.05 -18.97
CA ARG A 51 -16.50 0.23 -19.66
C ARG A 51 -16.08 1.38 -18.73
N THR A 52 -15.13 2.19 -19.20
CA THR A 52 -14.52 3.25 -18.40
C THR A 52 -14.63 4.59 -19.13
N ILE A 53 -15.28 5.53 -18.47
CA ILE A 53 -15.48 6.90 -18.93
C ILE A 53 -14.43 7.79 -18.28
N GLU A 54 -13.89 8.75 -19.00
CA GLU A 54 -12.93 9.71 -18.47
C GLU A 54 -13.55 10.51 -17.32
N LEU A 55 -12.73 10.85 -16.33
CA LEU A 55 -13.17 11.74 -15.25
C LEU A 55 -13.49 13.13 -15.84
N PRO A 56 -14.70 13.68 -15.63
CA PRO A 56 -15.06 15.00 -16.13
C PRO A 56 -14.15 16.10 -15.59
N LYS A 57 -14.03 17.22 -16.30
CA LYS A 57 -13.22 18.38 -15.87
C LYS A 57 -13.65 18.91 -14.49
N ASP A 58 -14.96 18.99 -14.26
CA ASP A 58 -15.57 19.39 -13.00
C ASP A 58 -15.07 18.57 -11.79
N PHE A 59 -14.68 17.31 -12.01
CA PHE A 59 -14.10 16.48 -10.96
C PHE A 59 -12.76 17.04 -10.47
N TYR A 60 -11.88 17.41 -11.41
CA TYR A 60 -10.56 17.96 -11.09
C TYR A 60 -10.67 19.35 -10.45
N GLU A 61 -11.56 20.20 -10.97
CA GLU A 61 -11.85 21.52 -10.38
C GLU A 61 -12.35 21.38 -8.94
N MET A 62 -13.26 20.44 -8.67
CA MET A 62 -13.76 20.20 -7.31
C MET A 62 -12.68 19.61 -6.40
N GLN A 63 -11.79 18.78 -6.92
CA GLN A 63 -10.67 18.24 -6.16
C GLN A 63 -9.71 19.36 -5.72
N GLU A 64 -9.35 20.27 -6.64
CA GLU A 64 -8.51 21.42 -6.34
C GLU A 64 -9.15 22.34 -5.29
N GLU A 65 -10.45 22.61 -5.40
CA GLU A 65 -11.16 23.45 -4.44
C GLU A 65 -11.17 22.82 -3.04
N ILE A 66 -11.39 21.51 -2.93
CA ILE A 66 -11.31 20.78 -1.66
C ILE A 66 -9.90 20.87 -1.07
N GLU A 67 -8.85 20.75 -1.89
CA GLU A 67 -7.47 20.86 -1.45
C GLU A 67 -7.13 22.28 -0.96
N ARG A 68 -7.58 23.32 -1.67
CA ARG A 68 -7.44 24.73 -1.24
C ARG A 68 -8.15 25.00 0.09
N GLN A 69 -9.36 24.49 0.27
CA GLN A 69 -10.10 24.67 1.52
C GLN A 69 -9.41 23.95 2.69
N LYS A 70 -8.80 22.79 2.46
CA LYS A 70 -8.01 22.08 3.47
C LYS A 70 -6.76 22.83 3.88
N THR A 71 -5.99 23.34 2.93
CA THR A 71 -4.76 24.09 3.25
C THR A 71 -5.09 25.35 4.04
N ALA A 72 -6.17 26.06 3.68
CA ALA A 72 -6.65 27.22 4.42
C ALA A 72 -7.08 26.89 5.86
N LEU A 73 -7.70 25.72 6.09
CA LEU A 73 -8.04 25.25 7.44
C LEU A 73 -6.81 24.86 8.26
N MET A 74 -5.80 24.25 7.63
CA MET A 74 -4.55 23.89 8.31
C MET A 74 -3.72 25.13 8.70
N ASP A 75 -3.66 26.15 7.84
CA ASP A 75 -2.94 27.40 8.14
C ASP A 75 -3.59 28.16 9.32
N LYS A 76 -4.93 28.16 9.39
CA LYS A 76 -5.67 28.69 10.54
C LYS A 76 -5.41 27.92 11.84
N GLY A 77 -5.18 26.60 11.76
CA GLY A 77 -4.83 25.76 12.91
C GLY A 77 -3.42 26.06 13.44
N LYS A 78 -2.43 26.14 12.55
CA LYS A 78 -1.01 26.36 12.92
C LYS A 78 -0.76 27.70 13.62
N ARG A 79 -1.46 28.78 13.21
CA ARG A 79 -1.35 30.09 13.88
C ARG A 79 -1.82 30.08 15.34
N LYS A 80 -2.57 29.06 15.76
CA LYS A 80 -3.11 28.96 17.13
C LYS A 80 -2.16 28.20 18.08
N GLU A 81 -1.31 27.32 17.56
CA GLU A 81 -0.39 26.49 18.36
C GLU A 81 0.95 27.19 18.64
N THR A 82 1.40 28.12 17.80
CA THR A 82 2.68 28.82 17.99
C THR A 82 2.65 29.94 19.03
N ALA A 83 1.53 30.16 19.72
CA ALA A 83 1.37 31.21 20.72
C ALA A 83 1.63 30.74 22.16
N ASP A 84 1.82 29.43 22.41
CA ASP A 84 1.71 28.85 23.77
C ASP A 84 2.97 28.11 24.26
N VAL A 85 4.11 28.22 23.56
CA VAL A 85 5.34 27.49 23.93
C VAL A 85 6.57 28.39 23.88
N SER A 86 6.71 29.29 24.85
CA SER A 86 7.98 29.96 25.12
C SER A 86 8.08 30.48 26.56
N ASP A 87 8.32 29.59 27.53
CA ASP A 87 9.09 29.94 28.73
C ASP A 87 9.68 28.68 29.41
N GLU A 88 10.74 28.88 30.20
CA GLU A 88 11.41 27.96 31.13
C GLU A 88 12.74 27.25 30.72
N ARG A 89 13.77 28.10 30.66
CA ARG A 89 15.05 28.15 31.43
C ARG A 89 15.81 26.92 31.99
N ALA A 90 17.14 27.14 31.99
CA ALA A 90 18.33 26.36 32.39
C ALA A 90 18.65 26.14 33.90
N GLY A 91 19.63 25.24 34.18
CA GLY A 91 20.52 25.19 35.38
C GLY A 91 21.00 23.75 35.74
N GLU A 92 22.27 23.33 35.59
CA GLU A 92 23.51 23.44 36.43
C GLU A 92 23.85 22.29 37.43
N ASN A 93 24.89 21.48 37.10
CA ASN A 93 26.17 21.11 37.80
C ASN A 93 26.33 20.24 39.12
N ARG A 94 27.34 19.30 39.03
CA ARG A 94 28.47 18.87 39.95
C ARG A 94 28.42 17.78 41.09
N GLU A 95 29.27 16.74 40.89
CA GLU A 95 30.29 15.99 41.71
C GLU A 95 30.15 15.52 43.20
N ALA A 96 30.71 14.31 43.49
CA ALA A 96 31.56 13.97 44.69
C ALA A 96 32.22 12.54 44.65
N ARG A 97 33.25 12.28 45.49
CA ARG A 97 34.35 11.26 45.40
C ARG A 97 34.56 10.40 46.70
N SER A 98 35.35 9.30 46.59
CA SER A 98 36.29 8.66 47.59
C SER A 98 35.79 7.41 48.39
N THR A 99 36.54 6.44 48.97
CA THR A 99 37.96 6.12 49.37
C THR A 99 38.22 4.58 49.49
N ASP A 100 39.47 4.16 49.79
CA ASP A 100 40.11 2.82 49.70
C ASP A 100 40.61 2.28 51.08
N THR A 101 40.77 0.95 51.31
CA THR A 101 41.58 0.34 52.43
C THR A 101 42.03 -1.12 52.18
N LYS A 102 43.23 -1.51 52.68
CA LYS A 102 43.98 -2.78 52.47
C LYS A 102 44.23 -3.59 53.76
N SER A 103 44.50 -4.90 53.67
CA SER A 103 45.09 -5.74 54.75
C SER A 103 45.92 -6.95 54.24
N SER A 104 46.90 -7.41 55.05
CA SER A 104 48.05 -8.30 54.77
C SER A 104 47.94 -9.74 55.32
N THR A 105 48.80 -10.66 54.86
CA THR A 105 48.75 -12.15 55.05
C THR A 105 50.06 -12.81 55.52
N THR A 106 50.00 -13.92 56.28
CA THR A 106 51.13 -14.80 56.71
C THR A 106 50.81 -16.31 56.50
N LYS A 107 51.79 -17.19 56.16
CA LYS A 107 51.60 -18.58 55.62
C LYS A 107 52.06 -19.75 56.57
N LEU A 108 51.43 -20.94 56.47
CA LEU A 108 51.68 -22.20 57.26
C LEU A 108 51.80 -23.47 56.35
N LYS A 109 52.53 -24.55 56.75
CA LYS A 109 52.81 -25.81 55.97
C LYS A 109 52.43 -27.14 56.68
N GLY A 110 52.12 -28.23 55.93
CA GLY A 110 51.86 -29.63 56.41
C GLY A 110 50.61 -30.34 55.81
N ALA A 111 50.15 -31.51 56.32
CA ALA A 111 48.88 -32.13 55.88
C ALA A 111 47.64 -31.22 56.10
N LYS A 112 47.74 -30.34 57.11
CA LYS A 112 46.84 -29.19 57.29
C LYS A 112 46.93 -28.19 56.14
N ALA A 113 48.10 -27.99 55.55
CA ALA A 113 48.29 -27.16 54.36
C ALA A 113 47.60 -27.73 53.12
N MET A 114 47.50 -29.07 52.94
CA MET A 114 46.71 -29.64 51.83
C MET A 114 45.19 -29.43 52.00
N ARG A 115 44.68 -29.50 53.24
CA ARG A 115 43.28 -29.17 53.55
C ARG A 115 43.03 -27.67 53.38
N VAL A 116 43.95 -26.83 53.84
CA VAL A 116 43.97 -25.37 53.64
C VAL A 116 44.05 -25.03 52.16
N GLU A 117 44.84 -25.75 51.36
CA GLU A 117 44.96 -25.58 49.90
C GLU A 117 43.66 -25.94 49.18
N ARG A 118 42.97 -27.02 49.57
CA ARG A 118 41.62 -27.35 49.04
C ARG A 118 40.57 -26.30 49.43
N LEU A 119 40.65 -25.78 50.65
CA LEU A 119 39.82 -24.66 51.12
C LEU A 119 40.12 -23.38 50.36
N LEU A 120 41.40 -23.06 50.14
CA LEU A 120 41.87 -21.93 49.35
C LEU A 120 41.40 -22.07 47.90
N ARG A 121 41.50 -23.25 47.28
CA ARG A 121 40.99 -23.49 45.92
C ARG A 121 39.47 -23.30 45.82
N LYS A 122 38.70 -23.80 46.80
CA LYS A 122 37.25 -23.54 46.88
C LYS A 122 36.94 -22.06 47.12
N MET A 123 37.75 -21.36 47.90
CA MET A 123 37.63 -19.91 48.14
C MET A 123 37.98 -19.10 46.90
N GLU A 124 39.00 -19.51 46.15
CA GLU A 124 39.41 -18.94 44.86
C GLU A 124 38.35 -19.21 43.79
N GLU A 125 37.80 -20.42 43.71
CA GLU A 125 36.68 -20.74 42.81
C GLU A 125 35.45 -19.88 43.15
N ARG A 126 35.13 -19.69 44.44
CA ARG A 126 34.07 -18.75 44.87
C ARG A 126 34.42 -17.30 44.59
N ALA A 127 35.67 -16.90 44.71
CA ALA A 127 36.13 -15.54 44.40
C ALA A 127 36.02 -15.27 42.89
N LYS A 128 36.47 -16.19 42.05
CA LYS A 128 36.32 -16.13 40.58
C LYS A 128 34.85 -16.07 40.18
N ARG A 129 33.97 -16.86 40.81
CA ARG A 129 32.52 -16.78 40.55
C ARG A 129 31.91 -15.44 40.97
N ARG A 130 32.34 -14.88 42.11
CA ARG A 130 31.92 -13.54 42.55
C ARG A 130 32.40 -12.46 41.57
N GLN A 131 33.63 -12.59 41.09
CA GLN A 131 34.22 -11.66 40.13
C GLN A 131 33.50 -11.72 38.78
N LYS A 132 33.26 -12.91 38.24
CA LYS A 132 32.45 -13.09 37.01
C LYS A 132 31.06 -12.49 37.15
N ARG A 133 30.38 -12.75 38.27
CA ARG A 133 29.07 -12.16 38.53
C ARG A 133 29.14 -10.64 38.63
N LYS A 134 30.20 -10.09 39.22
CA LYS A 134 30.42 -8.63 39.31
C LYS A 134 30.65 -8.01 37.93
N GLU A 135 31.38 -8.70 37.06
CA GLU A 135 31.59 -8.29 35.66
C GLU A 135 30.29 -8.36 34.85
N GLU A 136 29.54 -9.47 34.96
CA GLU A 136 28.21 -9.61 34.36
C GLU A 136 27.26 -8.50 34.85
N TRP A 137 27.26 -8.20 36.15
CA TRP A 137 26.48 -7.10 36.73
C TRP A 137 26.94 -5.73 36.24
N ALA A 138 28.25 -5.50 36.11
CA ALA A 138 28.77 -4.23 35.59
C ALA A 138 28.34 -4.01 34.13
N ILE A 139 28.36 -5.07 33.30
CA ILE A 139 27.89 -5.03 31.91
C ILE A 139 26.38 -4.73 31.86
N LEU A 140 25.58 -5.36 32.74
CA LEU A 140 24.14 -5.09 32.83
C LEU A 140 23.85 -3.65 33.28
N TYR A 141 24.60 -3.13 34.26
CA TYR A 141 24.43 -1.75 34.73
C TYR A 141 24.86 -0.72 33.70
N GLN A 142 25.88 -0.98 32.89
CA GLN A 142 26.26 -0.11 31.77
C GLN A 142 25.17 -0.04 30.68
N LYS A 143 24.38 -1.12 30.53
CA LYS A 143 23.23 -1.16 29.61
C LYS A 143 21.94 -0.59 30.22
N LYS A 144 21.95 -0.21 31.51
CA LYS A 144 20.79 0.39 32.16
C LYS A 144 20.57 1.77 31.55
N LYS A 145 19.37 2.00 31.00
CA LYS A 145 18.95 3.31 30.53
C LYS A 145 18.92 4.31 31.70
N PRO A 146 19.11 5.63 31.45
CA PRO A 146 19.05 6.64 32.50
C PRO A 146 17.72 6.60 33.27
N GLU A 147 17.78 6.96 34.54
CA GLU A 147 16.62 6.98 35.43
C GLU A 147 15.62 8.04 34.94
N GLY A 148 14.36 7.65 34.74
CA GLY A 148 13.31 8.49 34.13
C GLY A 148 13.19 8.39 32.60
N PHE A 149 13.94 7.50 31.93
CA PHE A 149 13.69 7.20 30.52
C PHE A 149 12.51 6.24 30.36
N ASP A 150 11.34 6.78 30.09
CA ASP A 150 10.21 6.01 29.60
C ASP A 150 10.31 5.85 28.08
N ASP A 151 10.03 4.65 27.57
CA ASP A 151 9.97 4.45 26.11
C ASP A 151 8.76 5.22 25.56
N PRO A 152 8.94 6.12 24.58
CA PRO A 152 7.83 6.89 24.01
C PRO A 152 6.70 5.98 23.50
N THR A 153 7.05 4.80 22.99
CA THR A 153 6.08 3.80 22.51
C THR A 153 5.21 3.25 23.64
N GLU A 154 5.82 2.97 24.80
CA GLU A 154 5.10 2.46 25.96
C GLU A 154 4.22 3.55 26.57
N VAL A 155 4.73 4.78 26.69
CA VAL A 155 3.96 5.94 27.16
C VAL A 155 2.74 6.17 26.28
N ASP A 156 2.92 6.17 24.95
CA ASP A 156 1.82 6.34 24.01
C ASP A 156 0.82 5.18 24.07
N SER A 157 1.29 3.93 24.25
CA SER A 157 0.40 2.78 24.42
C SER A 157 -0.42 2.85 25.71
N ILE A 158 0.18 3.32 26.81
CA ILE A 158 -0.51 3.52 28.09
C ILE A 158 -1.54 4.64 27.97
N ARG A 159 -1.18 5.76 27.32
CA ARG A 159 -2.12 6.86 27.03
C ARG A 159 -3.28 6.38 26.19
N TYR A 160 -3.01 5.70 25.09
CA TYR A 160 -4.03 5.13 24.21
C TYR A 160 -4.94 4.15 24.95
N ALA A 161 -4.38 3.24 25.74
CA ALA A 161 -5.16 2.32 26.55
C ALA A 161 -6.04 3.08 27.55
N ARG A 162 -5.51 4.09 28.24
CA ARG A 162 -6.28 4.90 29.20
C ARG A 162 -7.46 5.62 28.56
N ASP A 163 -7.27 6.12 27.34
CA ASP A 163 -8.30 6.89 26.61
C ASP A 163 -9.36 5.98 25.95
N ASN A 164 -9.00 4.74 25.60
CA ASN A 164 -9.86 3.81 24.85
C ASN A 164 -10.38 2.62 25.70
N MET A 165 -9.88 2.41 26.91
CA MET A 165 -10.31 1.32 27.78
C MET A 165 -11.72 1.56 28.33
N GLY A 166 -12.64 0.63 28.05
CA GLY A 166 -14.01 0.68 28.57
C GLY A 166 -14.92 1.71 27.88
N ASN A 167 -14.45 2.33 26.81
CA ASN A 167 -15.19 3.38 26.11
C ASN A 167 -16.19 2.79 25.09
N TYR A 168 -17.28 2.21 25.60
CA TYR A 168 -18.41 1.80 24.78
C TYR A 168 -19.43 2.93 24.68
N PHE A 169 -19.12 3.95 23.87
CA PHE A 169 -20.11 4.94 23.53
C PHE A 169 -21.27 4.28 22.78
N LEU A 170 -22.40 4.11 23.46
CA LEU A 170 -23.64 3.71 22.81
C LEU A 170 -24.07 4.87 21.91
N LYS A 171 -24.02 4.69 20.58
CA LYS A 171 -24.34 5.75 19.60
C LYS A 171 -25.76 6.33 19.76
N SER A 172 -26.65 5.61 20.44
CA SER A 172 -28.02 6.02 20.74
C SER A 172 -28.21 6.63 22.13
N ALA A 173 -27.16 6.70 22.96
CA ALA A 173 -27.24 7.38 24.25
C ALA A 173 -27.37 8.89 24.06
N ALA A 174 -28.16 9.54 24.92
CA ALA A 174 -28.39 10.99 24.86
C ALA A 174 -27.09 11.81 25.06
N ASP A 175 -26.12 11.26 25.79
CA ASP A 175 -24.86 11.93 26.15
C ASP A 175 -23.73 11.67 25.12
N PHE A 176 -24.01 10.92 24.04
CA PHE A 176 -23.00 10.61 23.04
C PHE A 176 -22.72 11.83 22.15
N VAL A 177 -21.54 12.43 22.31
CA VAL A 177 -21.04 13.50 21.45
C VAL A 177 -19.81 13.01 20.69
N VAL A 178 -19.91 12.97 19.36
CA VAL A 178 -18.77 12.60 18.50
C VAL A 178 -17.61 13.58 18.73
N PRO A 179 -16.40 13.10 19.07
CA PRO A 179 -15.21 13.95 19.23
C PRO A 179 -14.98 14.81 17.99
N LEU A 180 -14.56 16.06 18.16
CA LEU A 180 -14.41 17.04 17.06
C LEU A 180 -13.56 16.49 15.91
N GLU A 181 -12.52 15.73 16.24
CA GLU A 181 -11.61 15.09 15.29
C GLU A 181 -12.29 14.00 14.46
N GLN A 182 -13.27 13.29 15.03
CA GLN A 182 -14.01 12.20 14.39
C GLN A 182 -15.31 12.69 13.71
N ARG A 183 -15.68 13.96 13.88
CA ARG A 183 -16.84 14.54 13.20
C ARG A 183 -16.62 14.57 11.69
N LEU A 184 -17.59 14.02 10.97
CA LEU A 184 -17.62 14.07 9.52
C LEU A 184 -18.14 15.44 9.08
N THR A 185 -17.23 16.38 8.85
CA THR A 185 -17.57 17.65 8.19
C THR A 185 -17.89 17.39 6.72
N VAL A 186 -18.78 18.20 6.12
CA VAL A 186 -19.12 18.14 4.68
C VAL A 186 -17.86 18.08 3.81
N LEU A 187 -16.87 18.93 4.08
CA LEU A 187 -15.59 18.94 3.36
C LEU A 187 -14.82 17.60 3.47
N ARG A 188 -14.82 16.96 4.64
CA ARG A 188 -14.17 15.65 4.84
C ARG A 188 -14.92 14.54 4.11
N ALA A 189 -16.26 14.61 4.09
CA ALA A 189 -17.09 13.68 3.34
C ALA A 189 -16.85 13.81 1.83
N LEU A 190 -16.86 15.05 1.30
CA LEU A 190 -16.60 15.33 -0.11
C LEU A 190 -15.21 14.85 -0.53
N ASP A 191 -14.18 15.14 0.26
CA ASP A 191 -12.83 14.63 0.01
C ASP A 191 -12.78 13.09 -0.06
N ARG A 192 -13.46 12.42 0.87
CA ARG A 192 -13.51 10.95 0.90
C ARG A 192 -14.20 10.40 -0.35
N ILE A 193 -15.31 11.01 -0.76
CA ILE A 193 -16.04 10.63 -1.98
C ILE A 193 -15.15 10.83 -3.22
N MET A 194 -14.44 11.96 -3.30
CA MET A 194 -13.55 12.23 -4.44
C MET A 194 -12.39 11.24 -4.52
N LYS A 195 -11.73 10.95 -3.41
CA LYS A 195 -10.69 9.92 -3.35
C LYS A 195 -11.22 8.54 -3.74
N LEU A 196 -12.41 8.17 -3.28
CA LEU A 196 -13.02 6.88 -3.62
C LEU A 196 -13.36 6.79 -5.11
N ARG A 197 -13.87 7.89 -5.68
CA ARG A 197 -14.18 7.97 -7.11
C ARG A 197 -12.90 7.88 -7.96
N TYR A 198 -11.85 8.60 -7.58
CA TYR A 198 -10.55 8.53 -8.25
C TYR A 198 -9.96 7.13 -8.18
N THR A 199 -9.91 6.52 -6.98
CA THR A 199 -9.34 5.17 -6.80
C THR A 199 -10.13 4.10 -7.56
N THR A 200 -11.45 4.22 -7.61
CA THR A 200 -12.29 3.32 -8.42
C THR A 200 -11.95 3.45 -9.90
N TYR A 201 -11.81 4.69 -10.40
CA TYR A 201 -11.41 4.95 -11.79
C TYR A 201 -10.02 4.38 -12.10
N THR A 202 -9.04 4.62 -11.24
CA THR A 202 -7.66 4.11 -11.45
C THR A 202 -7.62 2.59 -11.46
N TYR A 203 -8.31 1.93 -10.52
CA TYR A 203 -8.35 0.47 -10.50
C TYR A 203 -9.03 -0.13 -11.72
N LYS A 204 -10.13 0.47 -12.21
CA LYS A 204 -10.76 0.03 -13.47
C LYS A 204 -9.79 0.16 -14.65
N ARG A 205 -9.12 1.29 -14.79
CA ARG A 205 -8.16 1.55 -15.88
C ARG A 205 -6.96 0.60 -15.83
N GLU A 206 -6.40 0.35 -14.64
CA GLU A 206 -5.32 -0.60 -14.46
C GLU A 206 -5.74 -2.03 -14.77
N PHE A 207 -6.92 -2.45 -14.31
CA PHE A 207 -7.47 -3.76 -14.61
C PHE A 207 -7.67 -3.94 -16.11
N ASN A 208 -8.29 -2.97 -16.77
CA ASN A 208 -8.51 -3.00 -18.22
C ASN A 208 -7.21 -3.07 -19.00
N LYS A 209 -6.18 -2.32 -18.58
CA LYS A 209 -4.84 -2.41 -19.18
C LYS A 209 -4.30 -3.84 -19.12
N ARG A 210 -4.43 -4.51 -17.97
CA ARG A 210 -4.01 -5.92 -17.81
C ARG A 210 -4.82 -6.87 -18.71
N VAL A 211 -6.12 -6.62 -18.90
CA VAL A 211 -6.96 -7.41 -19.81
C VAL A 211 -6.52 -7.22 -21.26
N LEU A 212 -6.24 -6.00 -21.70
CA LEU A 212 -5.71 -5.71 -23.04
C LEU A 212 -4.35 -6.36 -23.26
N ASP A 213 -3.46 -6.28 -22.28
CA ASP A 213 -2.17 -6.97 -22.32
C ASP A 213 -2.36 -8.49 -22.44
N LEU A 214 -3.37 -9.07 -21.77
CA LEU A 214 -3.69 -10.50 -21.85
C LEU A 214 -4.21 -10.87 -23.25
N ILE A 215 -5.07 -10.05 -23.85
CA ILE A 215 -5.56 -10.23 -25.23
C ILE A 215 -4.38 -10.22 -26.20
N GLN A 216 -3.48 -9.23 -26.07
CA GLN A 216 -2.32 -9.13 -26.94
C GLN A 216 -1.39 -10.33 -26.78
N ARG A 217 -1.15 -10.78 -25.55
CA ARG A 217 -0.39 -12.02 -25.28
C ARG A 217 -1.03 -13.23 -25.94
N LYS A 218 -2.35 -13.40 -25.80
CA LYS A 218 -3.10 -14.50 -26.45
C LYS A 218 -2.94 -14.45 -27.97
N ARG A 219 -3.06 -13.28 -28.58
CA ARG A 219 -2.86 -13.08 -30.03
C ARG A 219 -1.44 -13.48 -30.46
N THR A 220 -0.41 -12.97 -29.76
CA THR A 220 0.99 -13.31 -30.08
C THR A 220 1.28 -14.80 -29.96
N LEU A 221 0.73 -15.47 -28.94
CA LEU A 221 0.88 -16.92 -28.77
C LEU A 221 0.17 -17.70 -29.88
N ALA A 222 -1.04 -17.28 -30.26
CA ALA A 222 -1.77 -17.91 -31.35
C ALA A 222 -1.04 -17.76 -32.70
N GLU A 223 -0.45 -16.59 -32.97
CA GLU A 223 0.38 -16.35 -34.15
C GLU A 223 1.64 -17.23 -34.15
N GLN A 224 2.35 -17.33 -33.02
CA GLN A 224 3.51 -18.19 -32.87
C GLN A 224 3.16 -19.65 -33.13
N ILE A 225 2.10 -20.17 -32.50
CA ILE A 225 1.64 -21.55 -32.72
C ILE A 225 1.30 -21.76 -34.19
N ASN A 226 0.52 -20.86 -34.80
CA ASN A 226 0.15 -20.98 -36.21
C ASN A 226 1.36 -20.95 -37.15
N ASN A 227 2.39 -20.17 -36.83
CA ASN A 227 3.64 -20.14 -37.60
C ASN A 227 4.42 -21.46 -37.48
N GLU A 228 4.50 -22.05 -36.29
CA GLU A 228 5.12 -23.37 -36.11
C GLU A 228 4.30 -24.47 -36.79
N LEU A 229 2.97 -24.44 -36.72
CA LEU A 229 2.12 -25.39 -37.44
C LEU A 229 2.31 -25.29 -38.96
N LYS A 230 2.44 -24.07 -39.51
CA LYS A 230 2.78 -23.86 -40.93
C LYS A 230 4.15 -24.44 -41.28
N ARG A 231 5.17 -24.22 -40.43
CA ARG A 231 6.50 -24.82 -40.62
C ARG A 231 6.44 -26.34 -40.64
N LEU A 232 5.75 -26.95 -39.67
CA LEU A 232 5.56 -28.40 -39.60
C LEU A 232 4.83 -28.94 -40.84
N LYS A 233 3.78 -28.26 -41.30
CA LYS A 233 3.08 -28.63 -42.54
C LYS A 233 4.02 -28.58 -43.76
N ASN A 234 4.83 -27.54 -43.89
CA ASN A 234 5.80 -27.42 -44.98
C ASN A 234 6.86 -28.54 -44.93
N LEU A 235 7.35 -28.90 -43.73
CA LEU A 235 8.27 -30.04 -43.58
C LEU A 235 7.60 -31.37 -43.93
N GLY A 236 6.37 -31.60 -43.48
CA GLY A 236 5.61 -32.83 -43.77
C GLY A 236 5.27 -32.99 -45.25
N GLN A 237 5.02 -31.89 -45.98
CA GLN A 237 4.85 -31.93 -47.44
C GLN A 237 6.12 -32.34 -48.20
N ASN A 238 7.30 -32.06 -47.64
CA ASN A 238 8.58 -32.45 -48.21
C ASN A 238 8.95 -33.92 -47.91
N GLN A 239 8.24 -34.59 -46.99
CA GLN A 239 8.46 -35.99 -46.61
C GLN A 239 7.29 -36.87 -47.08
N SER A 240 7.42 -37.43 -48.27
CA SER A 240 6.37 -38.19 -49.00
C SER A 240 5.81 -39.43 -48.29
N ASN A 241 6.40 -39.89 -47.19
CA ASN A 241 6.11 -41.21 -46.60
C ASN A 241 5.25 -41.18 -45.34
N HIS A 242 4.90 -40.01 -44.79
CA HIS A 242 4.26 -39.91 -43.46
C HIS A 242 3.09 -38.93 -43.37
N GLN A 243 2.33 -38.75 -44.47
CA GLN A 243 1.18 -37.84 -44.51
C GLN A 243 0.11 -38.14 -43.43
N GLU A 244 -0.01 -39.38 -42.98
CA GLU A 244 -0.99 -39.78 -41.96
C GLU A 244 -0.63 -39.36 -40.52
N LEU A 245 0.64 -39.00 -40.25
CA LEU A 245 1.10 -38.63 -38.90
C LEU A 245 0.87 -37.15 -38.55
N PHE A 246 0.51 -36.32 -39.53
CA PHE A 246 0.37 -34.87 -39.35
C PHE A 246 -1.09 -34.43 -39.47
N ASN A 247 -2.00 -35.07 -38.75
CA ASN A 247 -3.33 -34.52 -38.51
C ASN A 247 -3.22 -33.43 -37.44
N ILE A 248 -2.67 -32.29 -37.83
CA ILE A 248 -2.42 -31.16 -36.95
C ILE A 248 -3.74 -30.41 -36.75
N PRO A 249 -4.31 -30.37 -35.54
CA PRO A 249 -5.47 -29.53 -35.28
C PRO A 249 -5.05 -28.07 -35.44
N LEU A 250 -5.62 -27.38 -36.43
CA LEU A 250 -5.54 -25.93 -36.50
C LEU A 250 -6.30 -25.37 -35.31
N LEU A 251 -5.61 -24.66 -34.43
CA LEU A 251 -6.30 -23.78 -33.49
C LEU A 251 -7.11 -22.78 -34.34
N PRO A 252 -8.40 -22.60 -34.05
CA PRO A 252 -9.18 -21.60 -34.76
C PRO A 252 -8.46 -20.25 -34.62
N PRO A 253 -8.37 -19.45 -35.71
CA PRO A 253 -7.83 -18.10 -35.59
C PRO A 253 -8.59 -17.40 -34.46
N VAL A 254 -7.86 -16.62 -33.65
CA VAL A 254 -8.49 -15.76 -32.65
C VAL A 254 -9.39 -14.82 -33.43
N LYS A 255 -10.68 -15.15 -33.52
CA LYS A 255 -11.68 -14.23 -34.03
C LYS A 255 -11.66 -13.06 -33.07
N ASP A 256 -11.20 -11.91 -33.55
CA ASP A 256 -11.49 -10.65 -32.90
C ASP A 256 -13.02 -10.63 -32.75
N GLY A 257 -13.48 -10.49 -31.50
CA GLY A 257 -14.87 -10.73 -31.12
C GLY A 257 -15.82 -10.08 -32.12
N ASP A 258 -16.80 -10.87 -32.55
CA ASP A 258 -17.95 -10.42 -33.30
C ASP A 258 -18.47 -9.12 -32.70
N GLU A 259 -18.67 -8.14 -33.59
CA GLU A 259 -19.46 -6.94 -33.35
C GLU A 259 -20.81 -7.34 -32.74
N GLY A 260 -21.11 -6.79 -31.56
CA GLY A 260 -22.37 -6.98 -30.84
C GLY A 260 -22.50 -5.97 -29.72
#